data_AF-A0A938I7S2-F1
#
_entry.id   AF-A0A938I7S2-F1
#
_cell.length_a   1.000
_cell.length_b   1.000
_cell.length_c   1.000
_cell.angle_alpha   90.00
_cell.angle_beta   90.00
_cell.angle_gamma   90.00
#
_symmetry.space_group_name_H-M   'P 1'
#
loop_
_entity.id
_entity.type
_entity.pdbx_description
1 polymer ?
#
loop_
_entity_poly.entity_id
_entity_poly.type
_entity_poly.pdbx_seq_one_letter_code
_entity_poly.pdbx_strand_id
1 'polypeptide(L)'
;MTRPAPLPPSHRHDPGVHGGVIVPVGVDHYHVEAVFEKDGTIRLFTLGQDQTCVMPVPTQRLVAYAKLGHSVESTRLDLEAQSQESDPPGETSQFVGRLPLEMVGRQLVVVVPNITMGKGRYRFSFLAEAGDEPEMPQKIVDEAERVLYLTPGGKYTEADIRINGSMTASQKYRGFHSKHDLHPKSRDFICPVTQTKADPNCSWTINGQRYLFCCPPCIDEFLKRAKEHPDEIEAAKSYVK
;
A
#
# COMPACT_ATOMS: atom_id res chain seq x y z
N MET A 1 14.34 -42.91 0.98
CA MET A 1 14.09 -41.52 1.44
C MET A 1 13.79 -40.69 0.21
N THR A 2 12.52 -40.33 0.02
CA THR A 2 12.02 -39.65 -1.18
C THR A 2 12.27 -38.16 -1.04
N ARG A 3 12.95 -37.53 -2.00
CA ARG A 3 13.15 -36.07 -2.05
C ARG A 3 11.78 -35.37 -2.06
N PRO A 4 11.57 -34.32 -1.25
CA PRO A 4 10.38 -33.49 -1.39
C PRO A 4 10.36 -32.85 -2.78
N ALA A 5 9.17 -32.79 -3.38
CA ALA A 5 8.97 -32.13 -4.67
C ALA A 5 9.34 -30.64 -4.57
N PRO A 6 9.91 -30.04 -5.63
CA PRO A 6 10.16 -28.61 -5.66
C PRO A 6 8.84 -27.85 -5.50
N LEU A 7 8.86 -26.80 -4.68
CA LEU A 7 7.74 -25.87 -4.55
C LEU A 7 7.43 -25.28 -5.93
N PRO A 8 6.15 -25.11 -6.31
CA PRO A 8 5.80 -24.48 -7.57
C PRO A 8 6.37 -23.04 -7.61
N PRO A 9 6.79 -22.56 -8.78
CA PRO A 9 7.33 -21.22 -8.94
C PRO A 9 6.28 -20.18 -8.51
N SER A 10 6.67 -19.29 -7.59
CA SER A 10 5.90 -18.10 -7.25
C SER A 10 5.83 -17.21 -8.49
N HIS A 11 4.70 -17.21 -9.19
CA HIS A 11 4.42 -16.21 -10.20
C HIS A 11 3.93 -14.95 -9.48
N ARG A 12 4.58 -13.83 -9.79
CA ARG A 12 4.26 -12.52 -9.26
C ARG A 12 3.02 -12.03 -10.01
N HIS A 13 1.92 -11.76 -9.31
CA HIS A 13 0.75 -11.12 -9.90
C HIS A 13 0.97 -9.61 -9.89
N ASP A 14 0.70 -8.95 -11.01
CA ASP A 14 0.67 -7.49 -11.10
C ASP A 14 -0.56 -6.95 -10.32
N PRO A 15 -0.54 -5.68 -9.85
CA PRO A 15 -1.70 -5.05 -9.25
C PRO A 15 -2.89 -5.13 -10.22
N GLY A 16 -4.08 -5.44 -9.71
CA GLY A 16 -5.29 -5.47 -10.54
C GLY A 16 -5.64 -4.10 -11.11
N VAL A 17 -6.48 -4.09 -12.15
CA VAL A 17 -6.88 -2.85 -12.85
C VAL A 17 -7.55 -1.84 -11.91
N HIS A 18 -8.16 -2.32 -10.83
CA HIS A 18 -8.80 -1.50 -9.79
C HIS A 18 -7.89 -1.29 -8.56
N GLY A 19 -6.60 -1.63 -8.67
CA GLY A 19 -5.65 -1.62 -7.56
C GLY A 19 -5.89 -2.74 -6.53
N GLY A 20 -6.67 -3.77 -6.90
CA GLY A 20 -6.99 -4.88 -6.02
C GLY A 20 -5.96 -6.00 -6.03
N VAL A 21 -6.13 -6.95 -5.09
CA VAL A 21 -5.35 -8.19 -5.02
C VAL A 21 -5.95 -9.19 -6.00
N ILE A 22 -5.16 -9.61 -7.01
CA ILE A 22 -5.56 -10.69 -7.91
C ILE A 22 -5.30 -12.04 -7.25
N VAL A 23 -6.33 -12.88 -7.23
CA VAL A 23 -6.32 -14.20 -6.60
C VAL A 23 -6.62 -15.27 -7.65
N PRO A 24 -5.71 -16.22 -7.89
CA PRO A 24 -5.98 -17.32 -8.81
C PRO A 24 -6.97 -18.32 -8.20
N VAL A 25 -7.90 -18.81 -9.01
CA VAL A 25 -8.96 -19.73 -8.61
C VAL A 25 -9.00 -20.93 -9.57
N GLY A 26 -9.09 -22.13 -9.01
CA GLY A 26 -9.27 -23.35 -9.81
C GLY A 26 -8.05 -23.74 -10.66
N VAL A 27 -6.84 -23.69 -10.07
CA VAL A 27 -5.57 -23.92 -10.78
C VAL A 27 -5.35 -22.90 -11.89
N ASP A 28 -5.58 -21.62 -11.57
CA ASP A 28 -5.30 -20.47 -12.44
C ASP A 28 -6.18 -20.38 -13.72
N HIS A 29 -7.25 -21.18 -13.78
CA HIS A 29 -8.23 -21.09 -14.87
C HIS A 29 -9.11 -19.84 -14.77
N TYR A 30 -9.24 -19.29 -13.56
CA TYR A 30 -10.03 -18.11 -13.25
C TYR A 30 -9.28 -17.23 -12.28
N HIS A 31 -9.67 -15.97 -12.22
CA HIS A 31 -9.15 -15.02 -11.26
C HIS A 31 -10.28 -14.30 -10.54
N VAL A 32 -9.98 -13.81 -9.35
CA VAL A 32 -10.81 -12.85 -8.63
C VAL A 32 -9.93 -11.67 -8.25
N GLU A 33 -10.35 -10.45 -8.58
CA GLU A 33 -9.73 -9.24 -8.05
C GLU A 33 -10.51 -8.80 -6.80
N ALA A 34 -9.82 -8.74 -5.66
CA ALA A 34 -10.37 -8.24 -4.41
C ALA A 34 -9.93 -6.79 -4.18
N VAL A 35 -10.90 -5.87 -4.13
CA VAL A 35 -10.69 -4.44 -3.89
C VAL A 35 -11.25 -4.06 -2.53
N PHE A 36 -10.48 -3.26 -1.78
CA PHE A 36 -10.87 -2.72 -0.48
C PHE A 36 -10.98 -1.20 -0.59
N GLU A 37 -12.16 -0.67 -0.29
CA GLU A 37 -12.43 0.77 -0.30
C GLU A 37 -12.25 1.35 1.11
N LYS A 38 -11.94 2.65 1.19
CA LYS A 38 -11.66 3.35 2.46
C LYS A 38 -12.84 3.37 3.44
N ASP A 39 -14.06 3.19 2.94
CA ASP A 39 -15.29 3.13 3.74
C ASP A 39 -15.58 1.73 4.31
N GLY A 40 -14.69 0.76 4.08
CA GLY A 40 -14.83 -0.63 4.49
C GLY A 40 -15.59 -1.50 3.50
N THR A 41 -15.95 -0.99 2.32
CA THR A 41 -16.51 -1.81 1.25
C THR A 41 -15.45 -2.78 0.72
N ILE A 42 -15.81 -4.06 0.61
CA ILE A 42 -15.03 -5.08 -0.10
C ILE A 42 -15.77 -5.46 -1.38
N ARG A 43 -15.05 -5.46 -2.49
CA ARG A 43 -15.57 -5.82 -3.80
C ARG A 43 -14.73 -6.94 -4.39
N LEU A 44 -15.40 -7.98 -4.87
CA LEU A 44 -14.78 -9.08 -5.60
C LEU A 44 -15.23 -9.01 -7.05
N PHE A 45 -14.31 -8.80 -7.98
CA PHE A 45 -14.58 -8.92 -9.41
C PHE A 45 -14.20 -10.32 -9.89
N THR A 46 -15.08 -10.98 -10.63
CA THR A 46 -14.79 -12.27 -11.24
C THR A 46 -14.18 -12.08 -12.63
N LEU A 47 -13.04 -12.72 -12.85
CA LEU A 47 -12.21 -12.55 -14.03
C LEU A 47 -11.93 -13.93 -14.67
N GLY A 48 -11.66 -13.90 -15.96
CA GLY A 48 -11.27 -15.09 -16.73
C GLY A 48 -9.84 -15.54 -16.44
N GLN A 49 -9.34 -16.44 -17.29
CA GLN A 49 -7.93 -16.81 -17.31
C GLN A 49 -7.04 -15.60 -17.66
N ASP A 50 -7.51 -14.78 -18.61
CA ASP A 50 -6.98 -13.44 -18.84
C ASP A 50 -7.56 -12.47 -17.79
N GLN A 51 -6.68 -11.92 -16.94
CA GLN A 51 -7.04 -11.02 -15.84
C GLN A 51 -7.65 -9.69 -16.32
N THR A 52 -7.52 -9.35 -17.61
CA THR A 52 -8.17 -8.19 -18.22
C THR A 52 -9.60 -8.47 -18.67
N CYS A 53 -10.00 -9.74 -18.71
CA CYS A 53 -11.33 -10.16 -19.16
C CYS A 53 -12.26 -10.35 -17.96
N VAL A 54 -13.22 -9.43 -17.80
CA VAL A 54 -14.31 -9.56 -16.82
C VAL A 54 -15.18 -10.75 -17.22
N MET A 55 -15.40 -11.66 -16.27
CA MET A 55 -16.14 -12.89 -16.51
C MET A 55 -17.36 -12.96 -15.59
N PRO A 56 -18.58 -12.76 -16.12
CA PRO A 56 -19.81 -12.99 -15.38
C PRO A 56 -19.93 -14.44 -14.90
N VAL A 57 -20.50 -14.62 -13.72
CA VAL A 57 -20.81 -15.91 -13.09
C VAL A 57 -22.27 -15.94 -12.66
N PRO A 58 -22.89 -17.13 -12.46
CA PRO A 58 -24.25 -17.20 -11.96
C PRO A 58 -24.43 -16.41 -10.66
N THR A 59 -25.54 -15.67 -10.57
CA THR A 59 -25.93 -14.95 -9.36
C THR A 59 -26.05 -15.95 -8.21
N GLN A 60 -25.32 -15.69 -7.13
CA GLN A 60 -25.25 -16.55 -5.95
C GLN A 60 -24.93 -15.71 -4.71
N ARG A 61 -25.21 -16.24 -3.52
CA ARG A 61 -24.75 -15.61 -2.28
C ARG A 61 -23.38 -16.14 -1.92
N LEU A 62 -22.44 -15.25 -1.62
CA LEU A 62 -21.13 -15.62 -1.12
C LEU A 62 -21.03 -15.28 0.37
N VAL A 63 -20.27 -16.10 1.08
CA VAL A 63 -19.90 -15.85 2.47
C VAL A 63 -18.39 -15.86 2.52
N ALA A 64 -17.78 -14.80 2.99
CA ALA A 64 -16.35 -14.75 3.27
C ALA A 64 -16.11 -14.81 4.78
N TYR A 65 -14.96 -15.34 5.17
CA TYR A 65 -14.47 -15.29 6.54
C TYR A 65 -13.17 -14.50 6.53
N ALA A 66 -13.19 -13.33 7.18
CA ALA A 66 -12.02 -12.49 7.33
C ALA A 66 -11.46 -12.60 8.74
N LYS A 67 -10.15 -12.69 8.88
CA LYS A 67 -9.47 -12.59 10.17
C LYS A 67 -8.30 -11.63 10.08
N LEU A 68 -8.01 -10.92 11.17
CA LEU A 68 -6.76 -10.17 11.29
C LEU A 68 -5.58 -11.16 11.21
N GLY A 69 -4.47 -10.77 10.59
CA GLY A 69 -3.33 -11.68 10.28
C GLY A 69 -2.84 -12.55 11.45
N HIS A 70 -2.88 -12.04 12.69
CA HIS A 70 -2.47 -12.75 13.90
C HIS A 70 -3.63 -13.36 14.72
N SER A 71 -4.88 -13.14 14.32
CA SER A 71 -6.05 -13.65 15.04
C SER A 71 -6.39 -15.09 14.64
N VAL A 72 -6.94 -15.83 15.60
CA VAL A 72 -7.57 -17.14 15.37
C VAL A 72 -9.06 -17.01 15.07
N GLU A 73 -9.68 -15.91 15.54
CA GLU A 73 -11.10 -15.64 15.33
C GLU A 73 -11.32 -15.01 13.95
N SER A 74 -12.38 -15.47 13.27
CA SER A 74 -12.82 -14.92 12.00
C SER A 74 -14.18 -14.25 12.12
N THR A 75 -14.33 -13.14 11.41
CA THR A 75 -15.61 -12.46 11.21
C THR A 75 -16.22 -12.94 9.91
N ARG A 76 -17.50 -13.32 9.97
CA ARG A 76 -18.29 -13.66 8.79
C ARG A 76 -18.68 -12.38 8.05
N LEU A 77 -18.49 -12.37 6.74
CA LEU A 77 -18.93 -11.32 5.83
C LEU A 77 -19.88 -11.93 4.81
N ASP A 78 -21.09 -11.40 4.69
CA ASP A 78 -21.98 -11.75 3.59
C ASP A 78 -21.63 -10.84 2.40
N LEU A 79 -21.38 -11.43 1.22
CA LEU A 79 -21.11 -10.71 -0.02
C LEU A 79 -22.27 -10.97 -0.98
N GLU A 80 -22.95 -9.89 -1.37
CA GLU A 80 -24.11 -9.94 -2.23
C GLU A 80 -23.71 -9.67 -3.69
N ALA A 81 -24.33 -10.40 -4.61
CA ALA A 81 -24.18 -10.16 -6.04
C ALA A 81 -24.72 -8.76 -6.40
N GLN A 82 -23.95 -7.98 -7.15
CA GLN A 82 -24.40 -6.69 -7.67
C GLN A 82 -24.17 -6.66 -9.19
N SER A 83 -25.10 -7.15 -10.00
CA SER A 83 -24.91 -7.16 -11.46
C SER A 83 -24.56 -5.77 -12.01
N GLN A 84 -23.56 -5.72 -12.89
CA GLN A 84 -23.18 -4.55 -13.66
C GLN A 84 -24.06 -4.42 -14.91
N GLU A 85 -24.06 -3.24 -15.54
CA GLU A 85 -24.88 -2.98 -16.74
C GLU A 85 -24.58 -3.93 -17.90
N SER A 86 -23.34 -4.39 -18.02
CA SER A 86 -22.89 -5.34 -19.04
C SER A 86 -23.09 -6.81 -18.68
N ASP A 87 -23.56 -7.12 -17.45
CA ASP A 87 -23.74 -8.51 -17.04
C ASP A 87 -24.99 -9.14 -17.68
N PRO A 88 -24.92 -10.38 -18.17
CA PRO A 88 -26.10 -11.10 -18.65
C PRO A 88 -27.18 -11.26 -17.57
N PRO A 89 -28.47 -11.34 -17.94
CA PRO A 89 -29.55 -11.60 -16.99
C PRO A 89 -29.32 -12.87 -16.18
N GLY A 90 -29.39 -12.77 -14.85
CA GLY A 90 -29.17 -13.90 -13.93
C GLY A 90 -27.69 -14.14 -13.58
N GLU A 91 -26.78 -13.36 -14.13
CA GLU A 91 -25.34 -13.41 -13.86
C GLU A 91 -24.85 -12.12 -13.20
N THR A 92 -23.67 -12.18 -12.60
CA THR A 92 -22.97 -11.05 -12.03
C THR A 92 -21.47 -11.22 -12.24
N SER A 93 -20.77 -10.12 -12.46
CA SER A 93 -19.31 -10.09 -12.44
C SER A 93 -18.73 -9.48 -11.15
N GLN A 94 -19.59 -9.10 -10.19
CA GLN A 94 -19.13 -8.52 -8.93
C GLN A 94 -19.94 -8.95 -7.70
N PHE A 95 -19.24 -9.10 -6.59
CA PHE A 95 -19.82 -9.33 -5.27
C PHE A 95 -19.35 -8.26 -4.30
N VAL A 96 -20.26 -7.74 -3.49
CA VAL A 96 -20.00 -6.62 -2.61
C VAL A 96 -20.43 -6.95 -1.19
N GLY A 97 -19.57 -6.62 -0.23
CA GLY A 97 -19.90 -6.69 1.18
C GLY A 97 -19.24 -5.56 1.96
N ARG A 98 -19.40 -5.61 3.29
CA ARG A 98 -18.80 -4.62 4.19
C ARG A 98 -17.96 -5.30 5.26
N LEU A 99 -16.75 -4.80 5.42
CA LEU A 99 -15.92 -5.09 6.56
C LEU A 99 -16.44 -4.36 7.80
N PRO A 100 -16.33 -4.97 8.99
CA PRO A 100 -16.38 -4.25 10.24
C PRO A 100 -15.32 -3.13 10.28
N LEU A 101 -15.66 -2.00 10.90
CA LEU A 101 -14.79 -0.82 10.95
C LEU A 101 -13.41 -1.12 11.56
N GLU A 102 -13.34 -2.03 12.54
CA GLU A 102 -12.11 -2.46 13.18
C GLU A 102 -11.14 -3.22 12.26
N MET A 103 -11.61 -3.70 11.11
CA MET A 103 -10.83 -4.45 10.12
C MET A 103 -10.38 -3.59 8.94
N VAL A 104 -10.90 -2.37 8.79
CA VAL A 104 -10.58 -1.47 7.68
C VAL A 104 -9.13 -1.00 7.77
N GLY A 105 -8.40 -1.07 6.66
CA GLY A 105 -6.98 -0.69 6.59
C GLY A 105 -6.06 -1.58 7.41
N ARG A 106 -6.47 -2.82 7.71
CA ARG A 106 -5.65 -3.82 8.42
C ARG A 106 -5.27 -4.94 7.49
N GLN A 107 -4.19 -5.65 7.82
CA GLN A 107 -3.85 -6.88 7.12
C GLN A 107 -4.84 -8.00 7.51
N LEU A 108 -5.51 -8.55 6.51
CA LEU A 108 -6.53 -9.58 6.67
C LEU A 108 -6.15 -10.85 5.91
N VAL A 109 -6.45 -12.00 6.49
CA VAL A 109 -6.58 -13.24 5.73
C VAL A 109 -8.06 -13.45 5.47
N VAL A 110 -8.44 -13.51 4.20
CA VAL A 110 -9.83 -13.69 3.77
C VAL A 110 -9.96 -15.06 3.11
N VAL A 111 -10.99 -15.82 3.50
CA VAL A 111 -11.32 -17.13 2.92
C VAL A 111 -12.73 -17.09 2.36
N VAL A 112 -12.87 -17.42 1.08
CA VAL A 112 -14.15 -17.67 0.43
C VAL A 112 -14.27 -19.18 0.20
N PRO A 113 -15.11 -19.88 0.98
CA PRO A 113 -15.16 -21.34 0.99
C PRO A 113 -15.84 -21.92 -0.26
N ASN A 114 -16.64 -21.13 -0.96
CA ASN A 114 -17.40 -21.58 -2.11
C ASN A 114 -17.79 -20.42 -3.02
N ILE A 115 -17.36 -20.48 -4.27
CA ILE A 115 -17.87 -19.70 -5.40
C ILE A 115 -18.09 -20.65 -6.58
N THR A 116 -19.20 -20.50 -7.28
CA THR A 116 -19.50 -21.26 -8.50
C THR A 116 -19.01 -20.46 -9.71
N MET A 117 -18.09 -21.02 -10.48
CA MET A 117 -17.53 -20.41 -11.69
C MET A 117 -17.49 -21.48 -12.79
N GLY A 118 -18.04 -21.20 -13.97
CA GLY A 118 -18.21 -22.21 -15.02
C GLY A 118 -18.98 -23.44 -14.51
N LYS A 119 -18.39 -24.63 -14.63
CA LYS A 119 -18.99 -25.90 -14.17
C LYS A 119 -18.52 -26.34 -12.78
N GLY A 120 -17.63 -25.57 -12.16
CA GLY A 120 -16.97 -25.93 -10.91
C GLY A 120 -17.45 -25.10 -9.72
N ARG A 121 -17.16 -25.63 -8.53
CA ARG A 121 -17.25 -24.90 -7.25
C ARG A 121 -15.86 -24.81 -6.65
N TYR A 122 -15.44 -23.60 -6.33
CA TYR A 122 -14.08 -23.31 -5.92
C TYR A 122 -14.03 -22.66 -4.55
N ARG A 123 -12.94 -22.93 -3.85
CA ARG A 123 -12.53 -22.22 -2.65
C ARG A 123 -11.27 -21.44 -2.98
N PHE A 124 -11.16 -20.25 -2.45
CA PHE A 124 -9.91 -19.48 -2.49
C PHE A 124 -9.71 -18.73 -1.18
N SER A 125 -8.46 -18.33 -0.96
CA SER A 125 -8.08 -17.49 0.16
C SER A 125 -6.95 -16.59 -0.26
N PHE A 126 -6.90 -15.39 0.31
CA PHE A 126 -5.88 -14.42 0.00
C PHE A 126 -5.51 -13.62 1.24
N LEU A 127 -4.29 -13.09 1.20
CA LEU A 127 -3.84 -12.07 2.12
C LEU A 127 -4.20 -10.72 1.51
N ALA A 128 -5.10 -9.99 2.16
CA ALA A 128 -5.29 -8.59 1.91
C ALA A 128 -4.31 -7.84 2.79
N GLU A 129 -3.26 -7.30 2.20
CA GLU A 129 -2.38 -6.39 2.92
C GLU A 129 -3.12 -5.08 3.16
N ALA A 130 -2.85 -4.43 4.30
CA ALA A 130 -3.35 -3.08 4.50
C ALA A 130 -2.81 -2.23 3.33
N GLY A 131 -3.72 -1.67 2.53
CA GLY A 131 -3.34 -0.68 1.53
C GLY A 131 -2.53 0.44 2.20
N ASP A 132 -1.47 0.82 1.51
CA ASP A 132 -0.43 1.80 1.86
C ASP A 132 0.71 1.25 2.75
N GLU A 133 1.55 0.36 2.21
CA GLU A 133 2.98 0.64 2.40
C GLU A 133 3.21 1.99 1.69
N PRO A 134 3.58 3.06 2.41
CA PRO A 134 3.83 4.32 1.76
C PRO A 134 4.94 4.10 0.73
N GLU A 135 4.66 4.45 -0.53
CA GLU A 135 5.64 4.31 -1.61
C GLU A 135 6.88 5.12 -1.21
N MET A 136 8.02 4.43 -1.08
CA MET A 136 9.26 5.11 -0.74
C MET A 136 9.70 5.94 -1.95
N PRO A 137 9.95 7.25 -1.77
CA PRO A 137 10.39 8.08 -2.88
C PRO A 137 11.70 7.57 -3.44
N GLN A 138 11.86 7.68 -4.75
CA GLN A 138 13.13 7.38 -5.40
C GLN A 138 14.17 8.43 -5.04
N LYS A 139 15.38 7.96 -4.80
CA LYS A 139 16.52 8.82 -4.51
C LYS A 139 16.88 9.69 -5.72
N ILE A 140 17.10 10.98 -5.50
CA ILE A 140 17.70 11.87 -6.50
C ILE A 140 19.22 11.73 -6.45
N VAL A 141 19.88 11.65 -7.61
CA VAL A 141 21.32 11.38 -7.73
C VAL A 141 22.07 12.50 -8.47
N ASP A 142 23.39 12.49 -8.33
CA ASP A 142 24.35 13.32 -9.08
C ASP A 142 24.03 14.82 -9.05
N GLU A 143 24.06 15.48 -10.21
CA GLU A 143 23.90 16.92 -10.30
C GLU A 143 22.50 17.39 -9.88
N ALA A 144 21.46 16.58 -10.14
CA ALA A 144 20.12 16.90 -9.68
C ALA A 144 20.05 16.92 -8.15
N GLU A 145 20.76 16.01 -7.46
CA GLU A 145 20.87 16.04 -6.00
C GLU A 145 21.62 17.30 -5.54
N ARG A 146 22.74 17.64 -6.18
CA ARG A 146 23.51 18.85 -5.83
C ARG A 146 22.68 20.11 -5.98
N VAL A 147 21.96 20.27 -7.10
CA VAL A 147 21.07 21.42 -7.34
C VAL A 147 19.94 21.46 -6.30
N LEU A 148 19.36 20.31 -5.96
CA LEU A 148 18.31 20.24 -4.96
C LEU A 148 18.83 20.69 -3.57
N TYR A 149 20.00 20.25 -3.15
CA TYR A 149 20.49 20.50 -1.79
C TYR A 149 21.30 21.79 -1.61
N LEU A 150 21.94 22.28 -2.67
CA LEU A 150 22.93 23.37 -2.60
C LEU A 150 22.43 24.68 -3.23
N THR A 151 21.20 24.71 -3.72
CA THR A 151 20.54 25.93 -4.23
C THR A 151 19.34 26.26 -3.34
N PRO A 152 19.17 27.50 -2.84
CA PRO A 152 17.99 27.88 -2.09
C PRO A 152 16.73 27.93 -2.97
N GLY A 153 15.55 27.82 -2.37
CA GLY A 153 14.26 27.96 -3.05
C GLY A 153 13.09 27.75 -2.08
N GLY A 154 11.96 28.44 -2.31
CA GLY A 154 10.78 28.38 -1.44
C GLY A 154 11.13 28.59 0.04
N LYS A 155 10.78 27.62 0.89
CA LYS A 155 11.10 27.62 2.34
C LYS A 155 12.53 27.14 2.66
N TYR A 156 13.29 26.63 1.70
CA TYR A 156 14.66 26.18 1.91
C TYR A 156 15.67 27.29 1.59
N THR A 157 16.30 27.83 2.62
CA THR A 157 17.12 29.04 2.54
C THR A 157 18.62 28.75 2.49
N GLU A 158 19.41 29.75 2.16
CA GLU A 158 20.87 29.65 2.21
C GLU A 158 21.40 29.44 3.64
N ALA A 159 20.67 29.93 4.65
CA ALA A 159 20.98 29.64 6.05
C ALA A 159 20.78 28.16 6.38
N ASP A 160 19.71 27.55 5.86
CA ASP A 160 19.46 26.12 6.02
C ASP A 160 20.56 25.26 5.37
N ILE A 161 21.01 25.64 4.16
CA ILE A 161 22.13 24.97 3.48
C ILE A 161 23.37 24.96 4.37
N ARG A 162 23.72 26.12 4.95
CA ARG A 162 24.87 26.23 5.87
C ARG A 162 24.68 25.41 7.13
N ILE A 163 23.49 25.42 7.74
CA ILE A 163 23.18 24.63 8.94
C ILE A 163 23.30 23.13 8.66
N ASN A 164 22.88 22.69 7.47
CA ASN A 164 23.01 21.30 7.06
C ASN A 164 24.44 20.93 6.61
N GLY A 165 25.38 21.87 6.66
CA GLY A 165 26.80 21.65 6.38
C GLY A 165 27.17 21.69 4.89
N SER A 166 26.36 22.35 4.06
CA SER A 166 26.61 22.53 2.61
C SER A 166 26.88 21.21 1.88
N MET A 167 26.09 20.19 2.21
CA MET A 167 26.22 18.83 1.68
C MET A 167 24.87 18.28 1.23
N THR A 168 24.89 17.22 0.43
CA THR A 168 23.69 16.48 0.03
C THR A 168 23.31 15.41 1.06
N ALA A 169 22.09 14.88 0.99
CA ALA A 169 21.70 13.75 1.84
C ALA A 169 22.57 12.51 1.60
N SER A 170 22.98 12.21 0.36
CA SER A 170 23.93 11.12 0.07
C SER A 170 25.26 11.26 0.77
N GLN A 171 25.77 12.48 0.90
CA GLN A 171 27.02 12.75 1.60
C GLN A 171 26.85 12.59 3.11
N LYS A 172 25.79 13.18 3.68
CA LYS A 172 25.51 13.15 5.12
C LYS A 172 25.17 11.75 5.65
N TYR A 173 24.43 10.97 4.86
CA TYR A 173 23.87 9.68 5.25
C TYR A 173 24.53 8.48 4.55
N ARG A 174 25.81 8.62 4.18
CA ARG A 174 26.57 7.51 3.61
C ARG A 174 26.60 6.32 4.57
N GLY A 175 26.14 5.16 4.09
CA GLY A 175 26.07 3.93 4.90
C GLY A 175 24.92 3.90 5.92
N PHE A 176 23.97 4.84 5.83
CA PHE A 176 22.77 4.82 6.66
C PHE A 176 21.84 3.65 6.27
N HIS A 177 21.33 2.93 7.27
CA HIS A 177 20.37 1.85 7.08
C HIS A 177 19.00 2.25 7.64
N SER A 178 18.04 2.45 6.76
CA SER A 178 16.66 2.79 7.12
C SER A 178 15.93 1.59 7.71
N LYS A 179 15.20 1.80 8.81
CA LYS A 179 14.42 0.75 9.50
C LYS A 179 12.99 0.61 9.00
N HIS A 180 12.43 1.68 8.42
CA HIS A 180 11.05 1.76 7.91
C HIS A 180 10.01 1.14 8.86
N ASP A 181 9.93 1.63 10.10
CA ASP A 181 8.89 1.20 11.04
C ASP A 181 7.55 1.85 10.68
N LEU A 182 6.68 1.05 10.04
CA LEU A 182 5.34 1.44 9.59
C LEU A 182 4.34 1.69 10.74
N HIS A 183 4.71 1.39 11.99
CA HIS A 183 3.82 1.44 13.14
C HIS A 183 4.28 2.44 14.21
N PRO A 184 4.35 3.75 13.89
CA PRO A 184 4.64 4.76 14.90
C PRO A 184 3.60 4.72 16.02
N LYS A 185 4.07 4.88 17.25
CA LYS A 185 3.23 4.96 18.46
C LYS A 185 2.83 6.41 18.70
N SER A 186 1.80 6.62 19.53
CA SER A 186 1.43 7.97 19.97
C SER A 186 2.67 8.67 20.56
N ARG A 187 2.87 9.93 20.17
CA ARG A 187 4.01 10.79 20.49
C ARG A 187 5.33 10.44 19.78
N ASP A 188 5.36 9.41 18.92
CA ASP A 188 6.50 9.23 18.03
C ASP A 188 6.50 10.34 16.96
N PHE A 189 7.70 10.81 16.61
CA PHE A 189 7.88 11.64 15.42
C PHE A 189 7.65 10.79 14.17
N ILE A 190 6.92 11.35 13.20
CA ILE A 190 6.61 10.69 11.94
C ILE A 190 7.33 11.37 10.78
N CYS A 191 7.66 10.59 9.76
CA CYS A 191 8.22 11.09 8.51
C CYS A 191 7.18 11.97 7.81
N PRO A 192 7.49 13.24 7.47
CA PRO A 192 6.55 14.15 6.82
C PRO A 192 6.10 13.74 5.40
N VAL A 193 6.75 12.73 4.81
CA VAL A 193 6.45 12.20 3.48
C VAL A 193 5.59 10.95 3.57
N THR A 194 6.00 10.01 4.43
CA THR A 194 5.42 8.65 4.44
C THR A 194 4.57 8.36 5.67
N GLN A 195 4.55 9.26 6.65
CA GLN A 195 3.89 9.11 7.96
C GLN A 195 4.32 7.88 8.79
N THR A 196 5.37 7.19 8.37
CA THR A 196 6.04 6.12 9.12
C THR A 196 6.87 6.70 10.27
N LYS A 197 7.33 5.88 11.21
CA LYS A 197 8.18 6.34 12.30
C LYS A 197 9.48 6.92 11.76
N ALA A 198 9.78 8.17 12.10
CA ALA A 198 11.03 8.81 11.72
C ALA A 198 12.22 8.23 12.49
N ASP A 199 13.40 8.21 11.87
CA ASP A 199 14.64 7.86 12.56
C ASP A 199 15.24 9.14 13.18
N PRO A 200 15.54 9.17 14.49
CA PRO A 200 16.10 10.36 15.14
C PRO A 200 17.46 10.80 14.57
N ASN A 201 18.17 9.90 13.87
CA ASN A 201 19.44 10.18 13.23
C ASN A 201 19.28 10.73 11.80
N CYS A 202 18.11 10.55 11.16
CA CYS A 202 17.85 11.06 9.81
C CYS A 202 17.05 12.36 9.90
N SER A 203 17.72 13.49 9.66
CA SER A 203 17.14 14.81 9.88
C SER A 203 17.71 15.89 8.96
N TRP A 204 16.86 16.84 8.61
CA TRP A 204 17.22 17.98 7.76
C TRP A 204 16.61 19.28 8.29
N THR A 205 17.36 20.37 8.18
CA THR A 205 16.86 21.70 8.56
C THR A 205 16.26 22.40 7.35
N ILE A 206 15.04 22.93 7.50
CA ILE A 206 14.32 23.70 6.48
C ILE A 206 13.61 24.85 7.19
N ASN A 207 13.78 26.08 6.72
CA ASN A 207 13.25 27.29 7.34
C ASN A 207 13.59 27.39 8.84
N GLY A 208 14.83 27.06 9.20
CA GLY A 208 15.32 27.07 10.58
C GLY A 208 14.75 25.98 11.49
N GLN A 209 13.92 25.06 10.98
CA GLN A 209 13.32 23.99 11.76
C GLN A 209 13.92 22.64 11.38
N ARG A 210 14.18 21.80 12.39
CA ARG A 210 14.71 20.45 12.21
C ARG A 210 13.57 19.45 12.02
N TYR A 211 13.49 18.84 10.85
CA TYR A 211 12.56 17.75 10.52
C TYR A 211 13.25 16.39 10.65
N LEU A 212 12.50 15.37 11.04
CA LEU A 212 12.98 13.98 11.13
C LEU A 212 12.35 13.15 10.00
N PHE A 213 13.12 12.22 9.43
CA PHE A 213 12.71 11.41 8.29
C PHE A 213 12.96 9.94 8.57
N CYS A 214 12.23 9.04 7.90
CA CYS A 214 12.50 7.60 8.00
C CYS A 214 13.71 7.17 7.17
N CYS A 215 14.06 7.92 6.12
CA CYS A 215 15.15 7.62 5.21
C CYS A 215 15.62 8.87 4.41
N PRO A 216 16.84 8.84 3.83
CA PRO A 216 17.36 9.94 3.01
C PRO A 216 16.50 10.33 1.80
N PRO A 217 15.91 9.41 1.02
CA PRO A 217 15.03 9.80 -0.09
C PRO A 217 13.80 10.61 0.32
N CYS A 218 13.29 10.45 1.54
CA CYS A 218 12.22 11.31 2.05
C CYS A 218 12.68 12.76 2.27
N ILE A 219 13.98 12.99 2.47
CA ILE A 219 14.54 14.35 2.50
C ILE A 219 14.45 14.96 1.10
N ASP A 220 14.80 14.22 0.05
CA ASP A 220 14.73 14.67 -1.35
C ASP A 220 13.33 15.19 -1.68
N GLU A 221 12.33 14.33 -1.44
CA GLU A 221 10.92 14.63 -1.74
C GLU A 221 10.40 15.82 -0.93
N PHE A 222 10.68 15.84 0.37
CA PHE A 222 10.23 16.93 1.22
C PHE A 222 10.90 18.27 0.90
N LEU A 223 12.18 18.24 0.50
CA LEU A 223 12.93 19.44 0.12
C LEU A 223 12.47 19.98 -1.23
N LYS A 224 12.12 19.11 -2.18
CA LYS A 224 11.46 19.48 -3.43
C LYS A 224 10.12 20.16 -3.14
N ARG A 225 9.26 19.55 -2.32
CA ARG A 225 7.98 20.15 -1.91
C ARG A 225 8.18 21.49 -1.20
N ALA A 226 9.18 21.62 -0.33
CA ALA A 226 9.45 22.88 0.35
C ALA A 226 9.86 24.02 -0.59
N LYS A 227 10.40 23.70 -1.77
CA LYS A 227 10.77 24.65 -2.81
C LYS A 227 9.58 25.00 -3.71
N GLU A 228 8.84 23.99 -4.15
CA GLU A 228 7.78 24.12 -5.17
C GLU A 228 6.42 24.51 -4.56
N HIS A 229 6.12 23.98 -3.37
CA HIS A 229 4.86 24.15 -2.65
C HIS A 229 5.11 24.53 -1.18
N PRO A 230 5.76 25.68 -0.92
CA PRO A 230 6.17 26.06 0.44
C PRO A 230 5.01 26.14 1.44
N ASP A 231 3.81 26.51 0.99
CA ASP A 231 2.65 26.65 1.88
C ASP A 231 2.14 25.30 2.44
N GLU A 232 2.49 24.18 1.82
CA GLU A 232 2.15 22.82 2.29
C GLU A 232 3.10 22.30 3.38
N ILE A 233 4.19 23.01 3.65
CA ILE A 233 5.14 22.64 4.70
C ILE A 233 4.67 23.18 6.04
N GLU A 234 4.16 22.29 6.88
CA GLU A 234 3.79 22.58 8.26
C GLU A 234 5.03 22.70 9.15
N ALA A 235 4.83 23.18 10.39
CA ALA A 235 5.91 23.27 11.36
C ALA A 235 6.41 21.88 11.79
N ALA A 236 7.71 21.71 12.00
CA ALA A 236 8.31 20.41 12.36
C ALA A 236 7.61 19.68 13.54
N LYS A 237 7.05 20.43 14.49
CA LYS A 237 6.31 19.90 15.64
C LYS A 237 4.94 19.28 15.32
N SER A 238 4.36 19.54 14.14
CA SER A 238 3.08 18.94 13.75
C SER A 238 3.25 17.49 13.25
N TYR A 239 4.46 17.10 12.88
CA TYR A 239 4.78 15.73 12.42
C TYR A 239 5.03 14.79 13.61
N VAL A 240 4.01 14.62 14.44
CA VAL A 240 3.96 13.72 15.60
C VAL A 240 2.64 12.95 15.56
N LYS A 241 2.66 11.67 15.95
CA LYS A 241 1.46 10.81 15.98
C LYS A 241 0.63 10.93 17.25
#